data_AF-A0A3M1X3Y3-F1
#
_entry.id   AF-A0A3M1X3Y3-F1
#
_cell.length_a   1.000
_cell.length_b   1.000
_cell.length_c   1.000
_cell.angle_alpha   90.00
_cell.angle_beta   90.00
_cell.angle_gamma   90.00
#
_symmetry.space_group_name_H-M   'P 1'
#
loop_
_entity.id
_entity.type
_entity.pdbx_description
1 polymer ?
#
loop_
_entity_poly.entity_id
_entity_poly.type
_entity_poly.pdbx_seq_one_letter_code
_entity_poly.pdbx_strand_id
1 'polypeptide(L)'
;MTLVGMPLLWAQQYRTVLFQTERPISVFQSIEDSLGLVWLATSKGLARFDGVSYTWFRELKPLPGGHSLIARPDGGLIALTAQGPRGLHISLEAPGPKPLDATPFPQGEGVLGGYVDDQNQLWCWASGTLFRQIEGGWQRYPLAERPGQRPARLRQVIPDAEGHLWALG
;
A
#
# COMPACT_ATOMS: atom_id res chain seq x y z
N MET A 1 -61.10 10.54 -3.19
CA MET A 1 -60.43 9.28 -3.58
C MET A 1 -58.95 9.58 -3.65
N THR A 2 -58.20 9.00 -2.71
CA THR A 2 -56.80 9.30 -2.39
C THR A 2 -55.86 8.55 -3.34
N LEU A 3 -54.78 9.19 -3.77
CA LEU A 3 -53.47 8.53 -3.86
C LEU A 3 -52.35 9.58 -3.86
N VAL A 4 -51.66 9.67 -2.73
CA VAL A 4 -50.33 10.25 -2.60
C VAL A 4 -49.36 9.17 -3.07
N GLY A 5 -48.63 9.42 -4.15
CA GLY A 5 -47.59 8.53 -4.69
C GLY A 5 -46.21 9.03 -4.32
N MET A 6 -45.61 8.33 -3.35
CA MET A 6 -44.26 8.38 -2.76
C MET A 6 -43.13 9.04 -3.57
N PRO A 7 -42.21 9.80 -2.93
CA PRO A 7 -40.98 10.26 -3.59
C PRO A 7 -40.07 9.05 -3.88
N LEU A 8 -39.54 8.97 -5.11
CA LEU A 8 -38.47 8.04 -5.46
C LEU A 8 -37.26 8.31 -4.55
N LEU A 9 -37.03 7.42 -3.60
CA LEU A 9 -35.76 7.31 -2.90
C LEU A 9 -34.71 6.85 -3.93
N TRP A 10 -33.78 7.72 -4.29
CA TRP A 10 -32.58 7.33 -5.02
C TRP A 10 -31.71 6.46 -4.12
N ALA A 11 -31.89 5.15 -4.19
CA ALA A 11 -30.85 4.23 -3.75
C ALA A 11 -29.76 4.20 -4.83
N GLN A 12 -28.51 4.51 -4.47
CA GLN A 12 -27.37 4.30 -5.36
C GLN A 12 -27.27 2.80 -5.64
N GLN A 13 -27.53 2.41 -6.89
CA GLN A 13 -27.50 1.01 -7.30
C GLN A 13 -26.02 0.61 -7.48
N TYR A 14 -25.44 -0.05 -6.48
CA TYR A 14 -24.08 -0.58 -6.59
C TYR A 14 -24.09 -1.80 -7.52
N ARG A 15 -23.28 -1.75 -8.57
CA ARG A 15 -23.02 -2.92 -9.41
C ARG A 15 -21.93 -3.75 -8.75
N THR A 16 -22.29 -4.92 -8.23
CA THR A 16 -21.29 -5.90 -7.76
C THR A 16 -20.81 -6.72 -8.94
N VAL A 17 -19.49 -6.84 -9.10
CA VAL A 17 -18.90 -7.81 -10.01
C VAL A 17 -18.12 -8.82 -9.16
N LEU A 18 -18.61 -10.06 -9.13
CA LEU A 18 -17.96 -11.15 -8.41
C LEU A 18 -16.97 -11.83 -9.36
N PHE A 19 -15.70 -11.83 -8.98
CA PHE A 19 -14.64 -12.51 -9.72
C PHE A 19 -14.07 -13.65 -8.89
N GLN A 20 -14.06 -14.85 -9.46
CA GLN A 20 -13.52 -16.06 -8.82
C GLN A 20 -12.41 -16.64 -9.72
N THR A 21 -11.27 -16.95 -9.11
CA THR A 21 -10.24 -17.76 -9.75
C THR A 21 -10.52 -19.25 -9.51
N GLU A 22 -10.07 -20.14 -10.41
CA GLU A 22 -10.28 -21.59 -10.31
C GLU A 22 -9.82 -22.20 -8.97
N ARG A 23 -8.87 -21.56 -8.30
CA ARG A 23 -8.45 -21.88 -6.92
C ARG A 23 -8.56 -20.64 -6.05
N PRO A 24 -8.92 -20.76 -4.76
CA PRO A 24 -8.93 -19.64 -3.83
C PRO A 24 -7.57 -18.95 -3.80
N ILE A 25 -7.58 -17.62 -3.86
CA ILE A 25 -6.43 -16.76 -3.59
C ILE A 25 -6.83 -15.78 -2.50
N SER A 26 -5.92 -15.51 -1.58
CA SER A 26 -6.13 -14.46 -0.59
C SER A 26 -5.64 -13.16 -1.18
N VAL A 27 -6.48 -12.13 -1.14
CA VAL A 27 -6.11 -10.76 -1.46
C VAL A 27 -5.92 -10.03 -0.13
N PHE A 28 -4.73 -9.49 0.09
CA PHE A 28 -4.38 -8.75 1.30
C PHE A 28 -4.63 -7.26 1.16
N GLN A 29 -4.52 -6.74 -0.07
CA GLN A 29 -4.72 -5.33 -0.38
C GLN A 29 -5.11 -5.19 -1.86
N SER A 30 -5.94 -4.20 -2.17
CA SER A 30 -6.28 -3.79 -3.52
C SER A 30 -6.21 -2.28 -3.65
N ILE A 31 -5.73 -1.79 -4.79
CA ILE A 31 -5.72 -0.36 -5.11
C ILE A 31 -5.89 -0.17 -6.62
N GLU A 32 -6.58 0.89 -7.02
CA GLU A 32 -6.72 1.29 -8.42
C GLU A 32 -5.64 2.32 -8.75
N ASP A 33 -4.96 2.17 -9.89
CA ASP A 33 -4.04 3.19 -10.40
C ASP A 33 -4.78 4.29 -11.17
N SER A 34 -4.07 5.36 -11.54
CA SER A 34 -4.65 6.48 -12.31
C SER A 34 -5.14 6.11 -13.72
N LEU A 35 -4.80 4.92 -14.23
CA LEU A 35 -5.28 4.41 -15.52
C LEU A 35 -6.53 3.53 -15.36
N GLY A 36 -7.03 3.37 -14.14
CA GLY A 36 -8.17 2.51 -13.82
C GLY A 36 -7.85 1.02 -13.73
N LEU A 37 -6.56 0.66 -13.68
CA LEU A 37 -6.14 -0.73 -13.51
C LEU A 37 -6.12 -1.08 -12.03
N VAL A 38 -6.68 -2.24 -11.69
CA VAL A 38 -6.77 -2.70 -10.30
C VAL A 38 -5.57 -3.57 -9.98
N TRP A 39 -4.76 -3.12 -9.02
CA TRP A 39 -3.61 -3.84 -8.49
C TRP A 39 -3.99 -4.58 -7.22
N LEU A 40 -3.55 -5.84 -7.13
CA LEU A 40 -3.88 -6.77 -6.06
C LEU A 40 -2.61 -7.32 -5.44
N ALA A 41 -2.46 -7.15 -4.13
CA ALA A 41 -1.47 -7.85 -3.33
C ALA A 41 -2.06 -9.18 -2.89
N THR A 42 -1.55 -10.29 -3.44
CA THR A 42 -2.14 -11.62 -3.20
C THR A 42 -1.15 -12.59 -2.55
N SER A 43 -1.66 -13.69 -2.02
CA SER A 43 -0.85 -14.81 -1.53
C SER A 43 0.02 -15.48 -2.61
N LYS A 44 -0.21 -15.18 -3.90
CA LYS A 44 0.55 -15.72 -5.04
C LYS A 44 1.46 -14.70 -5.72
N GLY A 45 1.62 -13.51 -5.15
CA GLY A 45 2.37 -12.39 -5.72
C GLY A 45 1.46 -11.21 -6.07
N LEU A 46 1.98 -10.22 -6.79
CA LEU A 46 1.17 -9.12 -7.31
C LEU A 46 0.38 -9.57 -8.55
N ALA A 47 -0.81 -9.00 -8.71
CA ALA A 47 -1.59 -9.12 -9.93
C ALA A 47 -2.13 -7.74 -10.33
N ARG A 48 -2.23 -7.50 -11.64
CA ARG A 48 -2.90 -6.33 -12.21
C ARG A 48 -4.09 -6.81 -13.04
N PHE A 49 -5.24 -6.19 -12.84
CA PHE A 49 -6.48 -6.47 -13.55
C PHE A 49 -6.88 -5.27 -14.39
N ASP A 50 -7.15 -5.50 -15.67
CA ASP A 50 -7.52 -4.45 -16.65
C ASP A 50 -9.03 -4.35 -16.93
N GLY A 51 -9.85 -5.06 -16.13
CA GLY A 51 -11.30 -5.19 -16.36
C GLY A 51 -11.69 -6.48 -17.12
N VAL A 52 -10.73 -7.13 -17.78
CA VAL A 52 -10.95 -8.34 -18.59
C VAL A 52 -10.06 -9.49 -18.14
N SER A 53 -8.78 -9.22 -17.87
CA SER A 53 -7.75 -10.22 -17.67
C SER A 53 -6.76 -9.83 -16.57
N TYR A 54 -6.05 -10.84 -16.04
CA TYR A 54 -5.02 -10.64 -15.02
C TYR A 54 -3.62 -10.79 -15.61
N THR A 55 -2.77 -9.79 -15.39
CA THR A 55 -1.31 -9.89 -15.53
C THR A 55 -0.70 -10.24 -14.17
N TRP A 56 0.00 -11.37 -14.09
CA TRP A 56 0.58 -11.86 -12.83
C TRP A 56 2.07 -11.55 -12.72
N PHE A 57 2.47 -11.00 -11.58
CA PHE A 57 3.88 -10.81 -11.20
C PHE A 57 4.20 -11.68 -10.00
N ARG A 58 4.41 -12.97 -10.26
CA ARG A 58 4.51 -14.00 -9.22
C ARG A 58 5.75 -13.90 -8.36
N GLU A 59 6.83 -13.35 -8.91
CA GLU A 59 8.06 -13.11 -8.17
C GLU A 59 7.80 -12.08 -7.08
N LEU A 60 7.13 -10.99 -7.40
CA LEU A 60 6.90 -9.87 -6.48
C LEU A 60 5.96 -10.27 -5.33
N LYS A 61 6.54 -10.70 -4.21
CA LYS A 61 5.81 -11.09 -3.00
C LYS A 61 5.48 -9.85 -2.16
N PRO A 62 4.20 -9.57 -1.88
CA PRO A 62 3.80 -8.51 -0.96
C PRO A 62 4.44 -8.69 0.43
N LEU A 63 4.55 -7.59 1.17
CA LEU A 63 4.85 -7.66 2.60
C LEU A 63 3.74 -8.41 3.36
N PRO A 64 4.09 -9.27 4.33
CA PRO A 64 3.12 -9.80 5.28
C PRO A 64 2.55 -8.67 6.13
N GLY A 65 1.22 -8.53 6.22
CA GLY A 65 0.60 -7.62 7.19
C GLY A 65 -0.06 -6.34 6.65
N GLY A 66 -0.13 -6.12 5.33
CA GLY A 66 -1.23 -5.34 4.74
C GLY A 66 -0.94 -3.98 4.11
N HIS A 67 0.29 -3.48 4.10
CA HIS A 67 0.64 -2.19 3.48
C HIS A 67 1.68 -2.37 2.37
N SER A 68 1.35 -3.21 1.37
CA SER A 68 2.26 -3.58 0.28
C SER A 68 2.07 -2.75 -0.98
N LEU A 69 0.96 -2.05 -1.11
CA LEU A 69 0.64 -1.18 -2.25
C LEU A 69 0.36 0.22 -1.72
N ILE A 70 0.99 1.23 -2.30
CA ILE A 70 0.94 2.60 -1.84
C ILE A 70 0.60 3.49 -3.03
N ALA A 71 -0.46 4.29 -2.92
CA ALA A 71 -0.75 5.32 -3.90
C ALA A 71 0.21 6.49 -3.76
N ARG A 72 0.60 7.04 -4.90
CA ARG A 72 1.34 8.29 -4.99
C ARG A 72 0.40 9.43 -5.40
N PRO A 73 0.65 10.66 -4.94
CA PRO A 73 -0.11 11.83 -5.37
C PRO A 73 -0.10 12.07 -6.88
N ASP A 74 0.95 11.64 -7.59
CA ASP A 74 1.09 11.75 -9.05
C ASP A 74 0.28 10.70 -9.83
N GLY A 75 -0.54 9.90 -9.15
CA GLY A 75 -1.34 8.85 -9.77
C GLY A 75 -0.58 7.55 -10.04
N GLY A 76 0.70 7.48 -9.68
CA GLY A 76 1.48 6.27 -9.67
C GLY A 76 1.21 5.40 -8.45
N LEU A 77 1.79 4.21 -8.45
CA LEU A 77 1.72 3.27 -7.33
C LEU A 77 3.12 2.75 -7.00
N ILE A 78 3.39 2.53 -5.72
CA ILE A 78 4.59 1.84 -5.23
C ILE A 78 4.15 0.51 -4.64
N ALA A 79 4.85 -0.58 -4.99
CA ALA A 79 4.73 -1.80 -4.22
C ALA A 79 5.92 -2.02 -3.28
N LEU A 80 5.63 -2.36 -2.04
CA LEU A 80 6.57 -2.88 -1.06
C LEU A 80 6.61 -4.39 -1.18
N THR A 81 7.79 -4.95 -1.46
CA THR A 81 7.94 -6.40 -1.61
C THR A 81 8.95 -6.97 -0.63
N ALA A 82 8.67 -8.19 -0.18
CA ALA A 82 9.56 -8.95 0.69
C ALA A 82 10.76 -9.58 -0.06
N GLN A 83 10.90 -9.32 -1.37
CA GLN A 83 12.02 -9.79 -2.18
C GLN A 83 13.22 -8.83 -2.09
N GLY A 84 14.44 -9.40 -2.16
CA GLY A 84 15.70 -8.64 -2.04
C GLY A 84 15.99 -8.20 -0.59
N PRO A 85 17.02 -7.37 -0.36
CA PRO A 85 17.31 -6.84 0.97
C PRO A 85 16.13 -5.97 1.48
N ARG A 86 15.22 -6.63 2.22
CA ARG A 86 14.29 -6.09 3.24
C ARG A 86 13.36 -4.94 2.82
N GLY A 87 12.94 -4.90 1.56
CA GLY A 87 11.89 -3.98 1.10
C GLY A 87 12.21 -3.40 -0.26
N LEU A 88 12.11 -4.21 -1.32
CA LEU A 88 12.21 -3.65 -2.67
C LEU A 88 10.93 -2.87 -2.95
N HIS A 89 11.09 -1.57 -3.21
CA HIS A 89 10.07 -0.66 -3.70
C HIS A 89 10.11 -0.64 -5.23
N ILE A 90 8.99 -0.90 -5.88
CA ILE A 90 8.87 -0.86 -7.35
C ILE A 90 7.78 0.12 -7.75
N SER A 91 8.05 0.91 -8.78
CA SER A 91 6.99 1.68 -9.44
C SER A 91 6.11 0.71 -10.21
N LEU A 92 4.81 0.76 -9.95
CA LEU A 92 3.81 0.00 -10.67
C LEU A 92 3.22 0.90 -11.76
N GLU A 93 3.83 0.86 -12.94
CA GLU A 93 3.40 1.61 -14.12
C GLU A 93 3.04 0.66 -15.26
N ALA A 94 2.33 1.17 -16.28
CA ALA A 94 2.27 0.48 -17.56
C ALA A 94 3.62 0.59 -18.31
N PRO A 95 4.10 -0.47 -19.00
CA PRO A 95 3.45 -1.76 -19.21
C PRO A 95 3.61 -2.75 -18.05
N GLY A 96 4.52 -2.52 -17.10
CA GLY A 96 4.71 -3.37 -15.93
C GLY A 96 5.62 -2.74 -14.86
N PRO A 97 5.82 -3.44 -13.73
CA PRO A 97 6.60 -2.95 -12.61
C PRO A 97 8.04 -2.64 -12.99
N LYS A 98 8.54 -1.49 -12.53
CA LYS A 98 9.93 -1.06 -12.69
C LYS A 98 10.58 -0.94 -11.31
N PRO A 99 11.81 -1.46 -11.12
CA PRO A 99 12.57 -1.12 -9.93
C PRO A 99 12.68 0.40 -9.81
N LEU A 100 12.41 0.93 -8.63
CA LEU A 100 12.88 2.28 -8.31
C LEU A 100 14.41 2.19 -8.14
N ASP A 101 15.14 3.27 -8.44
CA ASP A 101 16.55 3.42 -8.04
C ASP A 101 16.60 3.43 -6.50
N ALA A 102 16.50 2.24 -5.91
CA ALA A 102 16.13 2.07 -4.53
C ALA A 102 17.41 2.07 -3.70
N THR A 103 17.58 3.13 -2.89
CA THR A 103 18.45 3.03 -1.73
C THR A 103 17.92 1.87 -0.86
N PRO A 104 18.72 0.80 -0.64
CA PRO A 104 18.26 -0.35 0.12
C PRO A 104 17.70 0.08 1.48
N PHE A 105 16.58 -0.53 1.89
CA PHE A 105 16.05 -0.27 3.22
C PHE A 105 17.08 -0.65 4.29
N PRO A 106 17.19 0.10 5.41
CA PRO A 106 18.26 -0.12 6.39
C PRO A 106 18.36 -1.58 6.86
N GLN A 107 19.57 -2.13 6.83
CA GLN A 107 19.82 -3.52 7.22
C GLN A 107 19.41 -3.76 8.68
N GLY A 108 18.84 -4.94 8.96
CA GLY A 108 18.36 -5.27 10.30
C GLY A 108 16.91 -4.86 10.57
N GLU A 109 16.32 -3.98 9.75
CA GLU A 109 14.92 -3.60 9.83
C GLU A 109 14.01 -4.45 8.93
N GLY A 110 12.75 -4.64 9.32
CA GLY A 110 11.72 -5.27 8.50
C GLY A 110 10.59 -4.27 8.26
N VAL A 111 10.45 -3.80 7.02
CA VAL A 111 9.38 -2.85 6.67
C VAL A 111 8.02 -3.49 6.95
N LEU A 112 7.18 -2.79 7.70
CA LEU A 112 5.82 -3.22 8.02
C LEU A 112 4.79 -2.53 7.13
N GLY A 113 5.14 -1.35 6.62
CA GLY A 113 4.34 -0.60 5.68
C GLY A 113 5.01 0.70 5.31
N GLY A 114 4.34 1.43 4.42
CA GLY A 114 4.75 2.76 4.03
C GLY A 114 3.57 3.60 3.57
N TYR A 115 3.84 4.88 3.40
CA TYR A 115 2.95 5.87 2.81
C TYR A 115 3.79 6.86 2.01
N VAL A 116 3.18 7.52 1.03
CA VAL A 116 3.81 8.63 0.31
C VAL A 116 3.08 9.90 0.72
N ASP A 117 3.83 10.91 1.16
CA ASP A 117 3.26 12.21 1.54
C ASP A 117 2.88 13.04 0.30
N ASP A 118 2.27 14.21 0.54
CA ASP A 118 1.85 15.16 -0.48
C ASP A 118 3.01 15.74 -1.30
N GLN A 119 4.23 15.70 -0.76
CA GLN A 119 5.48 16.08 -1.43
C GLN A 119 6.08 14.91 -2.23
N ASN A 120 5.34 13.81 -2.38
CA ASN A 120 5.73 12.59 -3.08
C ASN A 120 6.98 11.92 -2.45
N GLN A 121 7.18 12.11 -1.15
CA GLN A 121 8.25 11.49 -0.40
C GLN A 121 7.76 10.22 0.31
N LEU A 122 8.53 9.16 0.14
CA LEU A 122 8.23 7.87 0.72
C LEU A 122 8.64 7.83 2.19
N TRP A 123 7.68 7.40 2.99
CA TRP A 123 7.89 7.07 4.39
C TRP A 123 7.56 5.60 4.61
N CYS A 124 8.39 4.95 5.41
CA CYS A 124 8.24 3.56 5.81
C CYS A 124 8.31 3.45 7.34
N TRP A 125 7.79 2.38 7.91
CA TRP A 125 7.99 2.10 9.34
C TRP A 125 8.44 0.67 9.60
N ALA A 126 9.33 0.54 10.58
CA ALA A 126 9.85 -0.72 11.06
C ALA A 126 10.28 -0.57 12.52
N SER A 127 10.04 -1.61 13.34
CA SER A 127 10.65 -1.76 14.68
C SER A 127 10.51 -0.54 15.63
N GLY A 128 9.39 0.21 15.56
CA GLY A 128 9.25 1.42 16.39
C GLY A 128 9.94 2.66 15.85
N THR A 129 10.33 2.66 14.58
CA THR A 129 11.01 3.78 13.91
C THR A 129 10.28 4.11 12.62
N LEU A 130 10.07 5.40 12.37
CA LEU A 130 9.67 5.91 11.05
C LEU A 130 10.94 6.23 10.24
N PHE A 131 10.88 5.95 8.96
CA PHE A 131 11.95 6.14 8.00
C PHE A 131 11.45 7.01 6.88
N ARG A 132 12.10 8.14 6.66
CA ARG A 132 11.81 9.05 5.54
C ARG A 132 12.88 8.85 4.48
N GLN A 133 12.48 8.58 3.24
CA GLN A 133 13.43 8.46 2.14
C GLN A 133 14.06 9.82 1.86
N ILE A 134 15.39 9.87 1.81
CA ILE A 134 16.15 11.06 1.43
C ILE A 134 17.11 10.70 0.29
N GLU A 135 17.72 11.70 -0.34
CA GLU A 135 18.73 11.46 -1.36
C GLU A 135 19.86 10.57 -0.80
N GLY A 136 20.08 9.42 -1.46
CA GLY A 136 21.11 8.46 -1.09
C GLY A 136 20.86 7.69 0.22
N GLY A 137 19.67 7.76 0.83
CA GLY A 137 19.51 7.21 2.18
C GLY A 137 18.11 7.23 2.78
N TRP A 138 18.11 7.02 4.10
CA TRP A 138 16.93 7.05 4.96
C TRP A 138 17.21 7.87 6.20
N GLN A 139 16.38 8.88 6.47
CA GLN A 139 16.36 9.58 7.74
C GLN A 139 15.49 8.82 8.73
N ARG A 140 15.97 8.64 9.97
CA ARG A 140 15.33 7.83 11.01
C ARG A 140 14.68 8.71 12.07
N TYR A 141 13.45 8.37 12.45
CA TYR A 141 12.69 9.00 13.53
C TYR A 141 12.21 7.91 14.52
N PRO A 142 13.02 7.58 15.55
CA PRO A 142 12.64 6.60 16.55
C PRO A 142 11.44 7.08 17.38
N LEU A 143 10.40 6.26 17.48
CA LEU A 143 9.24 6.48 18.33
C LEU A 143 9.50 5.82 19.70
N ALA A 144 10.37 6.46 20.49
CA ALA A 144 10.59 6.09 21.89
C ALA A 144 9.74 6.99 22.79
N GLU A 145 8.95 6.40 23.68
CA GLU A 145 8.17 7.17 24.67
C GLU A 145 9.09 7.88 25.68
N ARG A 146 10.28 7.31 25.96
CA ARG A 146 11.28 7.86 26.88
C ARG A 146 12.71 7.56 26.43
N PRO A 147 13.70 8.43 26.73
CA PRO A 147 15.11 8.13 26.52
C PRO A 147 15.51 6.80 27.21
N GLY A 148 16.08 5.86 26.45
CA GLY A 148 16.53 4.56 26.94
C GLY A 148 15.46 3.44 26.99
N GLN A 149 14.20 3.74 26.67
CA GLN A 149 13.16 2.73 26.55
C GLN A 149 13.26 2.00 25.20
N ARG A 150 12.93 0.72 25.17
CA ARG A 150 12.78 -0.01 23.90
C ARG A 150 11.61 0.60 23.12
N PRO A 151 11.76 0.87 21.81
CA PRO A 151 10.68 1.41 21.00
C PRO A 151 9.43 0.52 21.05
N ALA A 152 8.25 1.14 21.07
CA ALA A 152 7.00 0.40 20.93
C ALA A 152 6.95 -0.32 19.58
N ARG A 153 6.36 -1.53 19.55
CA ARG A 153 6.27 -2.29 18.31
C ARG A 153 5.16 -1.72 17.44
N LEU A 154 5.50 -0.95 16.42
CA LEU A 154 4.51 -0.41 15.49
C LEU A 154 3.76 -1.53 14.78
N ARG A 155 2.42 -1.47 14.83
CA ARG A 155 1.54 -2.31 14.03
C ARG A 155 1.01 -1.56 12.82
N GLN A 156 0.67 -0.30 13.00
CA GLN A 156 0.06 0.52 11.98
C GLN A 156 0.49 1.96 12.13
N VAL A 157 0.67 2.63 11.00
CA VAL A 157 0.86 4.07 10.92
C VAL A 157 -0.18 4.60 9.94
N ILE A 158 -0.92 5.62 10.36
CA ILE A 158 -2.00 6.22 9.56
C ILE A 158 -1.68 7.71 9.39
N PRO A 159 -1.49 8.20 8.16
CA PRO A 159 -1.40 9.64 7.92
C PRO A 159 -2.77 10.32 8.04
N ASP A 160 -2.79 11.54 8.56
CA ASP A 160 -3.97 12.43 8.48
C ASP A 160 -3.84 13.45 7.33
N ALA A 161 -4.89 14.25 7.11
CA ALA A 161 -4.95 15.21 6.02
C ALA A 161 -4.01 16.41 6.24
N GLU A 162 -3.60 16.66 7.47
CA GLU A 162 -2.68 17.71 7.88
C GLU A 162 -1.21 17.28 7.81
N GLY A 163 -0.94 16.01 7.46
CA GLY A 163 0.40 15.44 7.31
C GLY A 163 0.99 14.89 8.61
N HIS A 164 0.21 14.77 9.69
CA HIS A 164 0.67 14.05 10.88
C HIS A 164 0.57 12.54 10.68
N LEU A 165 1.36 11.80 11.46
CA LEU A 165 1.38 10.35 11.46
C LEU A 165 0.93 9.80 12.81
N TRP A 166 -0.17 9.06 12.77
CA TRP A 166 -0.74 8.37 13.91
C TRP A 166 -0.16 6.96 13.98
N ALA A 167 0.73 6.75 14.93
CA ALA A 167 1.42 5.49 15.15
C ALA A 167 0.73 4.65 16.24
N LEU A 168 0.41 3.40 15.94
CA LEU A 168 -0.25 2.46 16.83
C LEU A 168 0.69 1.27 17.15
N GLY A 169 0.80 0.91 18.43
CA GLY A 169 1.62 -0.20 18.96
C GLY A 169 0.86 -1.49 19.25
#